data_AF-S4RQP4-F1
#
_entry.id   AF-S4RQP4-F1
#
_cell.length_a   1.000
_cell.length_b   1.000
_cell.length_c   1.000
_cell.angle_alpha   90.00
_cell.angle_beta   90.00
_cell.angle_gamma   90.00
#
_symmetry.space_group_name_H-M   'P 1'
#
loop_
_entity.id
_entity.type
_entity.pdbx_description
1 polymer ?
#
loop_
_entity_poly.entity_id
_entity_poly.type
_entity_poly.pdbx_seq_one_letter_code
_entity_poly.pdbx_strand_id
1 'polypeptide(L)'
;RRRKKVAKALKYYDVRPEGETIDPRPCGHLCCCKCCGNHQEVNAVEHYRGLKNSLSAECEKERSKVRSQPLGMAFVTFQDDRMTSDILADYNLLRCWRRPHVSRLSEELGASSWRVRYAPDPNSIIWENLQVQGLMWWCRVFVLNALLFLLLFFLTTPAIIVNTMDKFNVTKPIESLNRGPQSPIVTQFLPTLLLWAFSAVLPFLVYYSVFLESHWTRSTENRTTMHKCYFYLIFMVLILPSLGLTSLNVFFRWLFDKDFLEQGSVRFECVFLPDNGAFFVNYVITSAFIGTAMELLRVPGLLLYALRLCWARSKAERKNVKQ
;
A
#
# COMPACT_ATOMS: atom_id res chain seq x y z
N ARG A 1 -4.05 9.56 -18.35
CA ARG A 1 -5.27 9.35 -17.52
C ARG A 1 -6.02 10.65 -17.18
N ARG A 2 -5.34 11.70 -16.67
CA ARG A 2 -5.95 12.99 -16.27
C ARG A 2 -6.78 13.65 -17.38
N ARG A 3 -6.26 13.74 -18.61
CA ARG A 3 -7.00 14.26 -19.79
C ARG A 3 -8.36 13.58 -20.01
N LYS A 4 -8.45 12.26 -19.84
CA LYS A 4 -9.72 11.51 -19.97
C LYS A 4 -10.73 11.88 -18.87
N LYS A 5 -10.26 12.09 -17.63
CA LYS A 5 -11.12 12.55 -16.51
C LYS A 5 -11.67 13.95 -16.80
N VAL A 6 -10.81 14.86 -17.24
CA VAL A 6 -11.20 16.23 -17.63
C VAL A 6 -12.17 16.23 -18.81
N ALA A 7 -11.95 15.39 -19.82
CA ALA A 7 -12.88 15.28 -20.95
C ALA A 7 -14.27 14.77 -20.53
N LYS A 8 -14.34 13.81 -19.58
CA LYS A 8 -15.61 13.38 -18.99
C LYS A 8 -16.30 14.50 -18.22
N ALA A 9 -15.54 15.26 -17.44
CA ALA A 9 -16.07 16.41 -16.71
C ALA A 9 -16.58 17.50 -17.66
N LEU A 10 -15.84 17.82 -18.71
CA LEU A 10 -16.27 18.77 -19.74
C LEU A 10 -17.57 18.32 -20.40
N LYS A 11 -17.67 17.06 -20.82
CA LYS A 11 -18.91 16.49 -21.40
C LYS A 11 -20.11 16.57 -20.45
N TYR A 12 -19.89 16.55 -19.13
CA TYR A 12 -20.97 16.70 -18.16
C TYR A 12 -21.52 18.12 -18.10
N TYR A 13 -20.66 19.14 -18.23
CA TYR A 13 -21.05 20.55 -18.19
C TYR A 13 -21.56 21.07 -19.55
N ASP A 14 -21.11 20.49 -20.66
CA ASP A 14 -21.50 20.88 -22.04
C ASP A 14 -22.99 20.64 -22.35
N VAL A 15 -23.65 19.74 -21.62
CA VAL A 15 -25.07 19.36 -21.82
C VAL A 15 -26.01 20.18 -20.91
N ARG A 16 -25.45 21.07 -20.07
CA ARG A 16 -26.20 21.87 -19.09
C ARG A 16 -26.29 23.33 -19.55
N PRO A 17 -27.29 24.09 -19.06
CA PRO A 17 -27.42 25.50 -19.41
C PRO A 17 -26.15 26.27 -19.10
N GLU A 18 -25.78 27.18 -20.00
CA GLU A 18 -24.60 28.02 -19.89
C GLU A 18 -24.65 28.84 -18.59
N GLY A 19 -23.54 28.88 -17.85
CA GLY A 19 -23.42 29.67 -16.61
C GLY A 19 -23.22 28.89 -15.31
N GLU A 20 -23.13 27.55 -15.33
CA GLU A 20 -22.72 26.81 -14.12
C GLU A 20 -21.28 27.20 -13.72
N THR A 21 -21.14 27.78 -12.52
CA THR A 21 -19.85 28.08 -11.91
C THR A 21 -19.34 26.91 -11.05
N ILE A 22 -18.02 26.82 -10.93
CA ILE A 22 -17.34 25.88 -10.02
C ILE A 22 -16.29 26.63 -9.18
N ASP A 23 -16.07 26.13 -7.96
CA ASP A 23 -14.90 26.47 -7.16
C ASP A 23 -13.80 25.42 -7.46
N PRO A 24 -12.64 25.80 -8.01
CA PRO A 24 -11.57 24.86 -8.36
C PRO A 24 -10.84 24.27 -7.14
N ARG A 25 -11.13 24.72 -5.91
CA ARG A 25 -10.43 24.27 -4.70
C ARG A 25 -10.83 22.86 -4.23
N PRO A 26 -9.88 22.10 -3.64
CA PRO A 26 -10.21 20.87 -2.94
C PRO A 26 -11.20 21.17 -1.79
N CYS A 27 -12.24 20.36 -1.64
CA CYS A 27 -13.33 20.56 -0.67
C CYS A 27 -14.21 21.82 -0.89
N GLY A 28 -14.19 22.47 -2.06
CA GLY A 28 -14.89 23.74 -2.31
C GLY A 28 -16.41 23.76 -2.05
N HIS A 29 -17.04 22.59 -1.86
CA HIS A 29 -18.45 22.49 -1.46
C HIS A 29 -18.67 22.04 0.00
N LEU A 30 -17.72 21.33 0.62
CA LEU A 30 -17.85 20.91 2.03
C LEU A 30 -17.31 22.00 2.97
N CYS A 31 -16.29 22.73 2.50
CA CYS A 31 -15.77 23.90 3.17
C CYS A 31 -16.66 25.10 2.82
N CYS A 32 -17.83 25.19 3.45
CA CYS A 32 -18.68 26.39 3.41
C CYS A 32 -18.07 27.58 4.20
N CYS A 33 -16.86 27.41 4.75
CA CYS A 33 -16.18 28.47 5.47
C CYS A 33 -15.60 29.49 4.48
N LYS A 34 -16.26 30.65 4.39
CA LYS A 34 -15.70 31.90 3.83
C LYS A 34 -14.38 32.33 4.48
N CYS A 35 -13.93 31.64 5.53
CA CYS A 35 -12.74 31.94 6.34
C CYS A 35 -11.41 31.51 5.67
N CYS A 36 -11.45 30.67 4.63
CA CYS A 36 -10.25 30.14 3.97
C CYS A 36 -10.01 30.77 2.57
N GLY A 37 -9.84 32.10 2.53
CA GLY A 37 -9.38 32.84 1.34
C GLY A 37 -10.41 33.00 0.19
N ASN A 38 -10.08 33.88 -0.76
CA ASN A 38 -10.94 34.35 -1.85
C ASN A 38 -11.65 33.21 -2.60
N HIS A 39 -12.98 33.16 -2.47
CA HIS A 39 -13.84 32.35 -3.32
C HIS A 39 -13.84 32.95 -4.73
N GLN A 40 -13.25 32.24 -5.68
CA GLN A 40 -13.32 32.62 -7.10
C GLN A 40 -14.14 31.56 -7.83
N GLU A 41 -15.42 31.86 -8.01
CA GLU A 41 -16.30 31.10 -8.87
C GLU A 41 -15.91 31.35 -10.33
N VAL A 42 -15.54 30.28 -11.03
CA VAL A 42 -15.16 30.34 -12.45
C VAL A 42 -16.16 29.56 -13.28
N ASN A 43 -16.35 29.98 -14.54
CA ASN A 43 -17.20 29.24 -15.48
C ASN A 43 -16.65 27.81 -15.67
N ALA A 44 -17.49 26.80 -15.42
CA ALA A 44 -17.07 25.41 -15.44
C ALA A 44 -16.56 24.96 -16.81
N VAL A 45 -17.22 25.40 -17.88
CA VAL A 45 -16.88 25.02 -19.26
C VAL A 45 -15.54 25.63 -19.63
N GLU A 46 -15.35 26.91 -19.36
CA GLU A 46 -14.09 27.62 -19.64
C GLU A 46 -12.92 27.00 -18.85
N HIS A 47 -13.11 26.73 -17.56
CA HIS A 47 -12.10 26.10 -16.72
C HIS A 47 -11.68 24.72 -17.26
N TYR A 48 -12.63 23.83 -17.51
CA TYR A 48 -12.32 22.49 -18.01
C TYR A 48 -11.78 22.49 -19.46
N ARG A 49 -12.17 23.47 -20.28
CA ARG A 49 -11.61 23.68 -21.62
C ARG A 49 -10.15 24.12 -21.54
N GLY A 50 -9.83 25.10 -20.71
CA GLY A 50 -8.45 25.52 -20.42
C GLY A 50 -7.60 24.36 -19.89
N LEU A 51 -8.13 23.60 -18.93
CA LEU A 51 -7.44 22.44 -18.36
C LEU A 51 -7.21 21.32 -19.39
N LYS A 52 -8.17 21.09 -20.29
CA LYS A 52 -8.02 20.13 -21.40
C LYS A 52 -6.91 20.55 -22.35
N ASN A 53 -6.84 21.84 -22.70
CA ASN A 53 -5.83 22.37 -23.61
C ASN A 53 -4.42 22.28 -22.99
N SER A 54 -4.26 22.72 -21.73
CA SER A 54 -3.01 22.60 -20.98
C SER A 54 -2.53 21.14 -20.87
N LEU A 55 -3.43 20.21 -20.52
CA LEU A 55 -3.09 18.78 -20.49
C LEU A 55 -2.78 18.19 -21.88
N SER A 56 -3.35 18.73 -22.97
CA SER A 56 -3.03 18.29 -24.33
C SER A 56 -1.63 18.73 -24.71
N ALA A 57 -1.28 19.99 -24.45
CA ALA A 57 0.06 20.53 -24.67
C ALA A 57 1.11 19.77 -23.87
N GLU A 58 0.85 19.44 -22.60
CA GLU A 58 1.73 18.61 -21.78
C GLU A 58 1.90 17.19 -22.37
N CYS A 59 0.81 16.58 -22.87
CA CYS A 59 0.90 15.27 -23.53
C CYS A 59 1.75 15.32 -24.81
N GLU A 60 1.65 16.37 -25.60
CA GLU A 60 2.46 16.56 -26.82
C GLU A 60 3.93 16.77 -26.47
N LYS A 61 4.21 17.58 -25.45
CA LYS A 61 5.56 17.77 -24.90
C LYS A 61 6.18 16.45 -24.45
N GLU A 62 5.46 15.65 -23.66
CA GLU A 62 5.95 14.34 -23.22
C GLU A 62 6.10 13.36 -24.40
N ARG A 63 5.20 13.38 -25.38
CA ARG A 63 5.30 12.53 -26.58
C ARG A 63 6.58 12.78 -27.38
N SER A 64 7.05 14.03 -27.43
CA SER A 64 8.32 14.36 -28.10
C SER A 64 9.53 13.73 -27.38
N LYS A 65 9.49 13.63 -26.05
CA LYS A 65 10.57 13.06 -25.23
C LYS A 65 10.68 11.54 -25.34
N VAL A 66 9.57 10.84 -25.60
CA VAL A 66 9.53 9.36 -25.70
C VAL A 66 10.55 8.82 -26.69
N ARG A 67 10.82 9.54 -27.80
CA ARG A 67 11.83 9.11 -28.79
C ARG A 67 13.26 9.05 -28.23
N SER A 68 13.55 9.87 -27.22
CA SER A 68 14.89 9.96 -26.61
C SER A 68 15.12 9.00 -25.45
N GLN A 69 14.06 8.37 -24.92
CA GLN A 69 14.13 7.52 -23.72
C GLN A 69 13.41 6.18 -23.94
N PRO A 70 14.03 5.24 -24.66
CA PRO A 70 13.47 3.90 -24.83
C PRO A 70 13.51 3.11 -23.52
N LEU A 71 12.46 2.32 -23.26
CA LEU A 71 12.32 1.49 -22.05
C LEU A 71 13.19 0.23 -22.04
N GLY A 72 13.84 -0.12 -23.17
CA GLY A 72 14.61 -1.36 -23.29
C GLY A 72 13.75 -2.64 -23.24
N MET A 73 12.45 -2.54 -23.49
CA MET A 73 11.51 -3.66 -23.54
C MET A 73 10.58 -3.53 -24.74
N ALA A 74 10.16 -4.68 -25.27
CA ALA A 74 9.22 -4.76 -26.38
C ALA A 74 8.23 -5.92 -26.16
N PHE A 75 7.02 -5.75 -26.67
CA PHE A 75 6.04 -6.83 -26.78
C PHE A 75 6.06 -7.31 -28.22
N VAL A 76 6.24 -8.62 -28.41
CA VAL A 76 6.29 -9.26 -29.73
C VAL A 76 5.16 -10.26 -29.81
N THR A 77 4.41 -10.20 -30.91
CA THR A 77 3.31 -11.12 -31.21
C THR A 77 3.73 -12.08 -32.31
N PHE A 78 3.44 -13.35 -32.12
CA PHE A 78 3.70 -14.42 -33.10
C PHE A 78 2.38 -14.99 -33.59
N GLN A 79 2.40 -15.65 -34.75
CA GLN A 79 1.20 -16.25 -35.34
C GLN A 79 0.73 -17.48 -34.57
N ASP A 80 1.67 -18.35 -34.18
CA ASP A 80 1.38 -19.64 -33.53
C ASP A 80 1.90 -19.70 -32.09
N ASP A 81 1.11 -20.33 -31.21
CA ASP A 81 1.48 -20.57 -29.81
C ASP A 81 2.70 -21.50 -29.68
N ARG A 82 2.84 -22.47 -30.59
CA ARG A 82 3.99 -23.39 -30.65
C ARG A 82 5.30 -22.63 -30.84
N MET A 83 5.32 -21.64 -31.73
CA MET A 83 6.48 -20.80 -31.98
C MET A 83 6.90 -20.03 -30.73
N THR A 84 5.94 -19.53 -29.94
CA THR A 84 6.25 -18.84 -28.69
C THR A 84 6.84 -19.77 -27.64
N SER A 85 6.34 -21.02 -27.58
CA SER A 85 6.83 -22.05 -26.66
C SER A 85 8.25 -22.47 -27.00
N ASP A 86 8.56 -22.66 -28.28
CA ASP A 86 9.91 -23.01 -28.75
C ASP A 86 10.91 -21.88 -28.47
N ILE A 87 10.54 -20.62 -28.74
CA ILE A 87 11.38 -19.45 -28.44
C ILE A 87 11.62 -19.33 -26.93
N LEU A 88 10.57 -19.51 -26.13
CA LEU A 88 10.70 -19.42 -24.67
C LEU A 88 11.59 -20.55 -24.14
N ALA A 89 11.49 -21.75 -24.68
CA ALA A 89 12.35 -22.87 -24.34
C ALA A 89 13.81 -22.55 -24.66
N ASP A 90 14.10 -22.04 -25.87
CA ASP A 90 15.47 -21.68 -26.29
C ASP A 90 16.13 -20.64 -25.37
N TYR A 91 15.37 -19.62 -24.94
CA TYR A 91 15.88 -18.57 -24.05
C TYR A 91 15.91 -18.96 -22.56
N ASN A 92 15.14 -19.96 -22.13
CA ASN A 92 15.13 -20.46 -20.75
C ASN A 92 16.10 -21.62 -20.49
N LEU A 93 16.65 -22.23 -21.55
CA LEU A 93 17.72 -23.22 -21.39
C LEU A 93 18.86 -22.62 -20.57
N LEU A 94 19.34 -23.40 -19.60
CA LEU A 94 20.47 -23.01 -18.75
C LEU A 94 21.63 -22.60 -19.68
N ARG A 95 22.02 -21.32 -19.61
CA ARG A 95 23.08 -20.70 -20.43
C ARG A 95 24.40 -21.48 -20.45
N CYS A 96 24.59 -22.39 -19.49
CA CYS A 96 25.76 -23.25 -19.37
C CYS A 96 25.82 -24.39 -20.41
N TRP A 97 24.70 -24.76 -21.07
CA TRP A 97 24.66 -25.96 -21.95
C TRP A 97 24.34 -25.65 -23.42
N ARG A 98 23.64 -24.56 -23.72
CA ARG A 98 23.38 -24.10 -25.10
C ARG A 98 23.23 -22.59 -25.14
N ARG A 99 23.86 -21.94 -26.12
CA ARG A 99 23.57 -20.54 -26.44
C ARG A 99 22.32 -20.50 -27.32
N PRO A 100 21.41 -19.54 -27.12
CA PRO A 100 20.21 -19.41 -27.95
C PRO A 100 20.59 -19.25 -29.43
N HIS A 101 19.69 -19.65 -30.32
CA HIS A 101 19.91 -19.56 -31.76
C HIS A 101 20.24 -18.10 -32.16
N VAL A 102 21.43 -17.93 -32.74
CA VAL A 102 21.93 -16.63 -33.19
C VAL A 102 21.47 -16.35 -34.63
N SER A 103 20.71 -15.27 -34.81
CA SER A 103 20.40 -14.71 -36.13
C SER A 103 21.48 -13.73 -36.59
N ARG A 104 21.45 -13.33 -37.87
CA ARG A 104 22.38 -12.33 -38.43
C ARG A 104 22.36 -10.99 -37.70
N LEU A 105 21.24 -10.62 -37.07
CA LEU A 105 21.09 -9.39 -36.29
C LEU A 105 21.31 -9.60 -34.78
N SER A 106 21.61 -10.82 -34.34
CA SER A 106 21.70 -11.16 -32.92
C SER A 106 22.82 -10.40 -32.20
N GLU A 107 23.94 -10.16 -32.88
CA GLU A 107 25.09 -9.42 -32.35
C GLU A 107 24.78 -7.91 -32.23
N GLU A 108 24.18 -7.34 -33.27
CA GLU A 108 23.77 -5.91 -33.30
C GLU A 108 22.69 -5.59 -32.25
N LEU A 109 21.75 -6.52 -32.04
CA LEU A 109 20.67 -6.37 -31.05
C LEU A 109 21.05 -6.83 -29.64
N GLY A 110 22.24 -7.41 -29.47
CA GLY A 110 22.69 -7.98 -28.20
C GLY A 110 21.75 -9.05 -27.65
N ALA A 111 21.16 -9.89 -28.51
CA ALA A 111 20.08 -10.81 -28.15
C ALA A 111 20.44 -11.78 -26.99
N SER A 112 21.73 -12.06 -26.80
CA SER A 112 22.24 -12.91 -25.72
C SER A 112 21.91 -12.40 -24.30
N SER A 113 21.72 -11.09 -24.11
CA SER A 113 21.40 -10.50 -22.79
C SER A 113 19.90 -10.42 -22.50
N TRP A 114 19.04 -10.81 -23.45
CA TRP A 114 17.61 -10.63 -23.32
C TRP A 114 16.99 -11.65 -22.37
N ARG A 115 15.90 -11.24 -21.72
CA ARG A 115 15.06 -12.12 -20.91
C ARG A 115 13.69 -12.19 -21.56
N VAL A 116 13.32 -13.38 -22.01
CA VAL A 116 12.03 -13.63 -22.68
C VAL A 116 11.08 -14.28 -21.69
N ARG A 117 9.84 -13.78 -21.64
CA ARG A 117 8.76 -14.31 -20.79
C ARG A 117 7.43 -14.08 -21.51
N TYR A 118 6.45 -14.91 -21.21
CA TYR A 118 5.08 -14.67 -21.68
C TYR A 118 4.58 -13.30 -21.22
N ALA A 119 3.99 -12.56 -22.15
CA ALA A 119 3.37 -11.28 -21.86
C ALA A 119 2.08 -11.51 -21.06
N PRO A 120 1.90 -10.82 -19.91
CA PRO A 120 0.65 -10.88 -19.17
C PRO A 120 -0.45 -10.12 -19.92
N ASP A 121 -1.72 -10.34 -19.54
CA ASP A 121 -2.86 -9.67 -20.17
C ASP A 121 -2.71 -8.13 -20.16
N PRO A 122 -3.04 -7.41 -21.25
CA PRO A 122 -2.86 -5.96 -21.34
C PRO A 122 -3.53 -5.14 -20.23
N ASN A 123 -4.64 -5.63 -19.66
CA ASN A 123 -5.34 -4.97 -18.56
C ASN A 123 -4.71 -5.26 -17.19
N SER A 124 -3.91 -6.32 -17.09
CA SER A 124 -3.17 -6.69 -15.88
C SER A 124 -1.86 -5.91 -15.72
N ILE A 125 -1.37 -5.32 -16.81
CA ILE A 125 -0.14 -4.50 -16.85
C ILE A 125 -0.41 -3.10 -16.28
N ILE A 126 0.49 -2.64 -15.41
CA ILE A 126 0.47 -1.29 -14.86
C ILE A 126 1.45 -0.43 -15.66
N TRP A 127 0.95 0.14 -16.76
CA TRP A 127 1.71 0.92 -17.73
C TRP A 127 2.54 2.05 -17.11
N GLU A 128 2.06 2.66 -16.02
CA GLU A 128 2.77 3.72 -15.30
C GLU A 128 4.06 3.24 -14.61
N ASN A 129 4.17 1.96 -14.29
CA ASN A 129 5.28 1.41 -13.49
C ASN A 129 6.40 0.79 -14.35
N LEU A 130 6.19 0.59 -15.66
CA LEU A 130 7.17 -0.07 -16.55
C LEU A 130 8.51 0.67 -16.65
N GLN A 131 8.51 1.98 -16.38
CA GLN A 131 9.72 2.80 -16.43
C GLN A 131 10.71 2.48 -15.31
N VAL A 132 10.23 1.96 -14.17
CA VAL A 132 11.08 1.68 -13.01
C VAL A 132 11.64 0.27 -13.15
N GLN A 133 12.95 0.17 -13.43
CA GLN A 133 13.62 -1.10 -13.69
C GLN A 133 15.00 -1.19 -13.02
N GLY A 134 15.52 -2.42 -12.92
CA GLY A 134 16.92 -2.68 -12.55
C GLY A 134 17.24 -2.43 -11.08
N LEU A 135 18.45 -1.93 -10.82
CA LEU A 135 18.97 -1.71 -9.47
C LEU A 135 18.19 -0.64 -8.70
N MET A 136 17.76 0.44 -9.36
CA MET A 136 16.97 1.49 -8.73
C MET A 136 15.64 0.97 -8.18
N TRP A 137 15.03 0.00 -8.87
CA TRP A 137 13.84 -0.68 -8.38
C TRP A 137 14.14 -1.48 -7.11
N TRP A 138 15.21 -2.28 -7.11
CA TRP A 138 15.63 -3.05 -5.94
C TRP A 138 15.97 -2.17 -4.72
N CYS A 139 16.68 -1.06 -4.92
CA CYS A 139 16.94 -0.09 -3.85
C CYS A 139 15.65 0.49 -3.29
N ARG A 140 14.70 0.88 -4.16
CA ARG A 140 13.39 1.38 -3.73
C ARG A 140 12.64 0.34 -2.92
N VAL A 141 12.58 -0.91 -3.38
CA VAL A 141 11.95 -2.03 -2.66
C VAL A 141 12.61 -2.21 -1.30
N PHE A 142 13.94 -2.25 -1.23
CA PHE A 142 14.65 -2.41 0.04
C PHE A 142 14.33 -1.29 1.03
N VAL A 143 14.45 -0.03 0.61
CA VAL A 143 14.19 1.14 1.46
C VAL A 143 12.74 1.16 1.93
N LEU A 144 11.77 0.93 1.05
CA LEU A 144 10.35 0.92 1.42
C LEU A 144 10.00 -0.21 2.38
N ASN A 145 10.59 -1.40 2.22
CA ASN A 145 10.36 -2.50 3.16
C ASN A 145 11.03 -2.23 4.52
N ALA A 146 12.22 -1.64 4.54
CA ALA A 146 12.88 -1.24 5.79
C ALA A 146 12.06 -0.18 6.54
N LEU A 147 11.57 0.85 5.83
CA LEU A 147 10.69 1.87 6.40
C LEU A 147 9.37 1.27 6.90
N LEU A 148 8.75 0.36 6.14
CA LEU A 148 7.53 -0.33 6.55
C LEU A 148 7.77 -1.16 7.83
N PHE A 149 8.86 -1.92 7.88
CA PHE A 149 9.22 -2.70 9.07
C PHE A 149 9.40 -1.80 10.30
N LEU A 150 10.16 -0.71 10.17
CA LEU A 150 10.36 0.25 11.26
C LEU A 150 9.04 0.88 11.70
N LEU A 151 8.23 1.35 10.75
CA LEU A 151 6.93 1.96 11.03
C LEU A 151 6.03 1.00 11.81
N LEU A 152 5.90 -0.25 11.33
CA LEU A 152 5.05 -1.26 11.97
C LEU A 152 5.59 -1.69 13.34
N PHE A 153 6.91 -1.82 13.48
CA PHE A 153 7.56 -2.15 14.75
C PHE A 153 7.31 -1.07 15.81
N PHE A 154 7.47 0.21 15.46
CA PHE A 154 7.18 1.32 16.36
C PHE A 154 5.68 1.50 16.61
N LEU A 155 4.82 1.15 15.66
CA LEU A 155 3.37 1.22 15.85
C LEU A 155 2.87 0.17 16.84
N THR A 156 3.45 -1.04 16.86
CA THR A 156 3.06 -2.09 17.81
C THR A 156 3.65 -1.91 19.21
N THR A 157 4.79 -1.22 19.30
CA THR A 157 5.51 -1.00 20.56
C THR A 157 4.63 -0.37 21.67
N PRO A 158 3.86 0.72 21.45
CA PRO A 158 2.97 1.30 22.46
C PRO A 158 1.91 0.34 23.01
N ALA A 159 1.32 -0.52 22.16
CA ALA A 159 0.31 -1.48 22.61
C ALA A 159 0.93 -2.57 23.51
N ILE A 160 2.14 -3.02 23.20
CA ILE A 160 2.87 -4.00 24.02
C ILE A 160 3.32 -3.36 25.34
N ILE A 161 3.83 -2.11 25.31
CA ILE A 161 4.22 -1.37 26.52
C ILE A 161 3.02 -1.23 27.47
N VAL A 162 1.85 -0.81 26.99
CA VAL A 162 0.65 -0.69 27.83
C VAL A 162 0.27 -2.04 28.47
N ASN A 163 0.33 -3.14 27.71
CA ASN A 163 0.06 -4.48 28.22
C ASN A 163 1.07 -4.93 29.29
N THR A 164 2.37 -4.66 29.08
CA THR A 164 3.41 -4.98 30.07
C THR A 164 3.37 -4.07 31.29
N MET A 165 3.00 -2.79 31.14
CA MET A 165 2.93 -1.82 32.22
C MET A 165 1.80 -2.16 33.21
N ASP A 166 0.68 -2.68 32.71
CA ASP A 166 -0.41 -3.22 33.54
C ASP A 166 0.03 -4.49 34.30
N LYS A 167 0.75 -5.40 33.61
CA LYS A 167 1.23 -6.67 34.19
C LYS A 167 2.27 -6.49 35.31
N PHE A 168 3.14 -5.48 35.22
CA PHE A 168 4.20 -5.26 36.21
C PHE A 168 3.80 -4.34 37.37
N ASN A 169 2.58 -3.81 37.39
CA ASN A 169 2.04 -3.00 38.49
C ASN A 169 3.05 -1.95 39.03
N VAL A 170 3.83 -1.33 38.14
CA VAL A 170 4.83 -0.28 38.48
C VAL A 170 4.14 1.09 38.67
N THR A 171 2.85 1.08 38.98
CA THR A 171 2.05 2.26 39.32
C THR A 171 1.62 2.26 40.79
N LYS A 172 2.39 1.61 41.66
CA LYS A 172 2.35 1.90 43.11
C LYS A 172 3.18 3.16 43.47
N PRO A 173 3.03 4.27 42.73
CA PRO A 173 2.74 5.53 43.42
C PRO A 173 1.90 6.53 42.60
N ILE A 174 0.95 6.09 41.74
CA ILE A 174 0.04 7.02 41.02
C ILE A 174 -1.44 6.85 41.45
N GLU A 175 -1.73 6.00 42.43
CA GLU A 175 -3.04 5.98 43.10
C GLU A 175 -3.39 7.28 43.83
N SER A 176 -2.44 8.20 44.02
CA SER A 176 -2.67 9.45 44.76
C SER A 176 -3.04 10.68 43.91
N LEU A 177 -2.96 10.64 42.58
CA LEU A 177 -3.07 11.87 41.77
C LEU A 177 -4.06 11.90 40.61
N ASN A 178 -4.77 10.82 40.24
CA ASN A 178 -5.84 10.95 39.25
C ASN A 178 -7.08 10.11 39.59
N ARG A 179 -8.06 10.81 40.15
CA ARG A 179 -9.47 10.43 40.25
C ARG A 179 -10.10 10.55 38.85
N GLY A 180 -9.88 9.55 37.99
CA GLY A 180 -10.44 9.37 36.64
C GLY A 180 -10.61 7.88 36.34
N PRO A 181 -11.52 7.45 35.44
CA PRO A 181 -12.24 6.17 35.54
C PRO A 181 -11.34 4.97 35.27
N GLN A 182 -10.74 4.41 36.32
CA GLN A 182 -10.16 3.06 36.29
C GLN A 182 -11.30 2.05 36.43
N SER A 183 -12.09 1.88 35.35
CA SER A 183 -12.91 0.68 35.26
C SER A 183 -12.00 -0.48 34.80
N PRO A 184 -12.08 -1.67 35.41
CA PRO A 184 -11.33 -2.86 34.99
C PRO A 184 -11.49 -3.19 33.50
N ILE A 185 -12.59 -2.70 32.92
CA ILE A 185 -12.92 -2.78 31.50
C ILE A 185 -11.90 -2.01 30.65
N VAL A 186 -11.48 -0.80 31.05
CA VAL A 186 -10.56 0.01 30.24
C VAL A 186 -9.15 -0.58 30.23
N THR A 187 -8.63 -1.06 31.37
CA THR A 187 -7.28 -1.65 31.42
C THR A 187 -7.19 -2.98 30.69
N GLN A 188 -8.25 -3.79 30.69
CA GLN A 188 -8.27 -5.11 30.01
C GLN A 188 -8.68 -5.05 28.53
N PHE A 189 -9.55 -4.12 28.13
CA PHE A 189 -9.99 -4.01 26.73
C PHE A 189 -9.13 -3.08 25.88
N LEU A 190 -8.56 -2.00 26.44
CA LEU A 190 -7.83 -0.99 25.65
C LEU A 190 -6.62 -1.57 24.90
N PRO A 191 -5.76 -2.42 25.48
CA PRO A 191 -4.64 -3.02 24.76
C PRO A 191 -5.12 -3.91 23.60
N THR A 192 -6.18 -4.67 23.83
CA THR A 192 -6.79 -5.57 22.84
C THR A 192 -7.44 -4.79 21.69
N LEU A 193 -8.13 -3.69 22.01
CA LEU A 193 -8.74 -2.79 21.03
C LEU A 193 -7.69 -2.02 20.23
N LEU A 194 -6.61 -1.57 20.86
CA LEU A 194 -5.48 -0.92 20.19
C LEU A 194 -4.79 -1.88 19.22
N LEU A 195 -4.51 -3.10 19.65
CA LEU A 195 -3.89 -4.11 18.79
C LEU A 195 -4.81 -4.48 17.63
N TRP A 196 -6.12 -4.65 17.87
CA TRP A 196 -7.10 -4.83 16.81
C TRP A 196 -7.15 -3.66 15.82
N ALA A 197 -7.13 -2.42 16.31
CA ALA A 197 -7.12 -1.23 15.46
C ALA A 197 -5.84 -1.18 14.59
N PHE A 198 -4.68 -1.53 15.15
CA PHE A 198 -3.45 -1.65 14.38
C PHE A 198 -3.50 -2.77 13.34
N SER A 199 -4.04 -3.94 13.69
CA SER A 199 -4.29 -5.03 12.73
C SER A 199 -5.23 -4.61 11.61
N ALA A 200 -6.22 -3.75 11.88
CA ALA A 200 -7.13 -3.22 10.86
C ALA A 200 -6.46 -2.17 9.95
N VAL A 201 -5.54 -1.36 10.46
CA VAL A 201 -4.79 -0.35 9.70
C VAL A 201 -3.63 -0.96 8.89
N LEU A 202 -3.03 -2.04 9.37
CA LEU A 202 -1.86 -2.68 8.77
C LEU A 202 -2.04 -3.04 7.28
N PRO A 203 -3.14 -3.68 6.83
CA PRO A 203 -3.35 -3.97 5.41
C PRO A 203 -3.30 -2.72 4.52
N PHE A 204 -3.77 -1.57 5.01
CA PHE A 204 -3.70 -0.31 4.27
C PHE A 204 -2.26 0.21 4.16
N LEU A 205 -1.47 0.12 5.23
CA LEU A 205 -0.05 0.50 5.21
C LEU A 205 0.77 -0.40 4.28
N VAL A 206 0.54 -1.72 4.34
CA VAL A 206 1.18 -2.69 3.45
C VAL A 206 0.80 -2.43 2.00
N TYR A 207 -0.49 -2.19 1.71
CA TYR A 207 -0.96 -1.87 0.37
C TYR A 207 -0.27 -0.61 -0.19
N TYR A 208 -0.21 0.47 0.59
CA TYR A 208 0.46 1.70 0.17
C TYR A 208 1.97 1.50 -0.05
N SER A 209 2.64 0.71 0.80
CA SER A 209 4.05 0.38 0.60
C SER A 209 4.26 -0.38 -0.72
N VAL A 210 3.46 -1.42 -1.01
CA VAL A 210 3.57 -2.20 -2.25
C VAL A 210 3.20 -1.36 -3.48
N PHE A 211 2.23 -0.46 -3.37
CA PHE A 211 1.90 0.49 -4.43
C PHE A 211 3.11 1.38 -4.78
N LEU A 212 3.82 1.89 -3.75
CA LEU A 212 5.02 2.70 -3.94
C LEU A 212 6.21 1.92 -4.53
N GLU A 213 6.29 0.61 -4.30
CA GLU A 213 7.30 -0.26 -4.93
C GLU A 213 7.19 -0.31 -6.45
N SER A 214 6.04 0.08 -7.02
CA SER A 214 5.84 0.20 -8.46
C SER A 214 6.03 -1.14 -9.21
N HIS A 215 5.31 -2.19 -8.81
CA HIS A 215 5.30 -3.48 -9.53
C HIS A 215 4.71 -3.33 -10.95
N TRP A 216 5.19 -4.13 -11.91
CA TRP A 216 4.75 -4.03 -13.32
C TRP A 216 3.36 -4.64 -13.58
N THR A 217 2.94 -5.60 -12.75
CA THR A 217 1.66 -6.31 -12.94
C THR A 217 0.81 -6.24 -11.68
N ARG A 218 -0.49 -6.08 -11.87
CA ARG A 218 -1.47 -6.07 -10.77
C ARG A 218 -1.49 -7.38 -9.99
N SER A 219 -1.30 -8.50 -10.68
CA SER A 219 -1.25 -9.81 -10.02
C SER A 219 -0.06 -9.90 -9.06
N THR A 220 1.12 -9.40 -9.47
CA THR A 220 2.30 -9.39 -8.59
C THR A 220 2.12 -8.42 -7.42
N GLU A 221 1.53 -7.25 -7.66
CA GLU A 221 1.18 -6.28 -6.61
C GLU A 221 0.27 -6.92 -5.55
N ASN A 222 -0.82 -7.57 -5.98
CA ASN A 222 -1.78 -8.23 -5.10
C ASN A 222 -1.13 -9.40 -4.33
N ARG A 223 -0.38 -10.26 -5.02
CA ARG A 223 0.30 -11.40 -4.40
C ARG A 223 1.30 -10.94 -3.34
N THR A 224 2.10 -9.92 -3.65
CA THR A 224 3.09 -9.36 -2.72
C THR A 224 2.41 -8.71 -1.52
N THR A 225 1.31 -7.97 -1.75
CA THR A 225 0.50 -7.39 -0.68
C THR A 225 -0.02 -8.47 0.27
N MET A 226 -0.57 -9.57 -0.26
CA MET A 226 -1.06 -10.68 0.57
C MET A 226 0.05 -11.34 1.39
N HIS A 227 1.18 -11.66 0.77
CA HIS A 227 2.30 -12.30 1.48
C HIS A 227 2.87 -11.40 2.58
N LYS A 228 3.05 -10.10 2.30
CA LYS A 228 3.52 -9.14 3.29
C LYS A 228 2.52 -8.95 4.41
N CYS A 229 1.23 -8.81 4.08
CA CYS A 229 0.18 -8.66 5.07
C CYS A 229 0.16 -9.88 6.01
N TYR A 230 0.19 -11.09 5.46
CA TYR A 230 0.28 -12.33 6.22
C TYR A 230 1.50 -12.39 7.14
N PHE A 231 2.69 -12.12 6.59
CA PHE A 231 3.93 -12.10 7.36
C PHE A 231 3.89 -11.08 8.51
N TYR A 232 3.50 -9.84 8.22
CA TYR A 232 3.43 -8.80 9.22
C TYR A 232 2.34 -9.04 10.25
N LEU A 233 1.18 -9.60 9.88
CA LEU A 233 0.15 -9.96 10.85
C LEU A 233 0.67 -11.02 11.82
N ILE A 234 1.27 -12.11 11.33
CA ILE A 234 1.84 -13.13 12.22
C ILE A 234 2.94 -12.53 13.10
N PHE A 235 3.88 -11.80 12.49
CA PHE A 235 5.03 -11.27 13.20
C PHE A 235 4.63 -10.22 14.26
N MET A 236 3.74 -9.29 13.90
CA MET A 236 3.36 -8.16 14.75
C MET A 236 2.25 -8.48 15.75
N VAL A 237 1.30 -9.36 15.41
CA VAL A 237 0.16 -9.70 16.28
C VAL A 237 0.45 -10.90 17.16
N LEU A 238 1.15 -11.91 16.65
CA LEU A 238 1.41 -13.15 17.39
C LEU A 238 2.82 -13.16 17.99
N ILE A 239 3.85 -12.98 17.16
CA ILE A 239 5.24 -13.23 17.58
C ILE A 239 5.73 -12.14 18.55
N LEU A 240 5.62 -10.86 18.19
CA LEU A 240 6.13 -9.77 19.03
C LEU A 240 5.46 -9.68 20.42
N PRO A 241 4.11 -9.74 20.54
CA PRO A 241 3.47 -9.74 21.85
C PRO A 241 3.80 -10.99 22.68
N SER A 242 3.97 -12.16 22.04
CA SER A 242 4.38 -13.37 22.76
C SER A 242 5.81 -13.27 23.29
N LEU A 243 6.73 -12.69 22.51
CA LEU A 243 8.13 -12.54 22.93
C LEU A 243 8.34 -11.37 23.89
N GLY A 244 7.36 -10.46 24.05
CA GLY A 244 7.50 -9.25 24.87
C GLY A 244 8.62 -8.31 24.39
N LEU A 245 9.03 -8.42 23.12
CA LEU A 245 10.10 -7.61 22.55
C LEU A 245 9.59 -6.20 22.27
N THR A 246 9.78 -5.32 23.26
CA THR A 246 9.27 -3.94 23.28
C THR A 246 10.24 -2.91 22.70
N SER A 247 11.44 -3.29 22.26
CA SER A 247 12.40 -2.35 21.68
C SER A 247 13.30 -2.97 20.60
N LEU A 248 13.73 -2.14 19.62
CA LEU A 248 14.65 -2.56 18.56
C LEU A 248 15.96 -3.09 19.16
N ASN A 249 16.48 -2.46 20.22
CA ASN A 249 17.74 -2.88 20.86
C ASN A 249 17.63 -4.30 21.44
N VAL A 250 16.53 -4.62 22.12
CA VAL A 250 16.31 -5.97 22.66
C VAL A 250 16.03 -6.98 21.53
N PHE A 251 15.33 -6.58 20.46
CA PHE A 251 15.13 -7.42 19.27
C PHE A 251 16.46 -7.75 18.56
N PHE A 252 17.33 -6.76 18.35
CA PHE A 252 18.64 -6.98 17.70
C PHE A 252 19.58 -7.81 18.57
N ARG A 253 19.59 -7.59 19.89
CA ARG A 253 20.34 -8.44 20.82
C ARG A 253 19.82 -9.87 20.78
N TRP A 254 18.51 -10.08 20.84
CA TRP A 254 17.93 -11.42 20.73
C TRP A 254 18.26 -12.11 19.38
N LEU A 255 18.26 -11.38 18.26
CA LEU A 255 18.44 -11.96 16.92
C LEU A 255 19.91 -12.22 16.54
N PHE A 256 20.85 -11.42 17.06
CA PHE A 256 22.25 -11.42 16.62
C PHE A 256 23.28 -11.68 17.72
N ASP A 257 22.89 -11.68 19.00
CA ASP A 257 23.81 -11.90 20.11
C ASP A 257 23.97 -13.39 20.41
N LYS A 258 25.18 -13.92 20.17
CA LYS A 258 25.49 -15.35 20.36
C LYS A 258 25.54 -15.74 21.83
N ASP A 259 25.94 -14.80 22.71
CA ASP A 259 26.04 -15.04 24.15
C ASP A 259 24.66 -15.26 24.80
N PHE A 260 23.61 -14.64 24.25
CA PHE A 260 22.22 -14.84 24.70
C PHE A 260 21.66 -16.22 24.29
N LEU A 261 22.13 -16.77 23.16
CA LEU A 261 21.75 -18.10 22.66
C LEU A 261 22.53 -19.23 23.35
N GLU A 262 23.77 -18.99 23.80
CA GLU A 262 24.62 -19.99 24.46
C GLU A 262 24.49 -20.03 25.99
N GLN A 263 24.23 -18.90 26.67
CA GLN A 263 24.09 -18.86 28.14
C GLN A 263 22.64 -18.80 28.64
N GLY A 264 21.70 -18.38 27.80
CA GLY A 264 20.28 -18.45 28.11
C GLY A 264 19.73 -19.80 27.68
N SER A 265 19.45 -20.71 28.62
CA SER A 265 18.47 -21.76 28.34
C SER A 265 17.14 -21.06 28.11
N VAL A 266 16.86 -20.63 26.87
CA VAL A 266 15.58 -20.03 26.48
C VAL A 266 14.57 -21.17 26.56
N ARG A 267 14.08 -21.46 27.78
CA ARG A 267 12.96 -22.37 27.99
C ARG A 267 11.78 -21.71 27.30
N PHE A 268 11.45 -22.19 26.11
CA PHE A 268 10.27 -21.73 25.36
C PHE A 268 8.98 -21.85 26.20
N GLU A 269 8.98 -22.67 27.25
CA GLU A 269 7.95 -22.72 28.30
C GLU A 269 7.69 -21.36 28.98
N CYS A 270 8.70 -20.48 29.08
CA CYS A 270 8.56 -19.14 29.68
C CYS A 270 8.33 -18.03 28.66
N VAL A 271 8.47 -18.32 27.36
CA VAL A 271 8.19 -17.34 26.28
C VAL A 271 6.68 -17.23 26.04
N PHE A 272 5.95 -18.33 26.15
CA PHE A 272 4.49 -18.29 26.18
C PHE A 272 4.01 -18.18 27.62
N LEU A 273 4.06 -16.97 28.19
CA LEU A 273 3.49 -16.76 29.53
C LEU A 273 2.02 -17.22 29.52
N PRO A 274 1.57 -18.06 30.48
CA PRO A 274 0.22 -18.61 30.51
C PRO A 274 -0.88 -17.52 30.49
N ASP A 275 -0.58 -16.30 30.93
CA ASP A 275 -1.52 -15.16 30.89
C ASP A 275 -1.71 -14.56 29.48
N ASN A 276 -0.79 -14.80 28.53
CA ASN A 276 -0.92 -14.28 27.16
C ASN A 276 -2.07 -14.97 26.40
N GLY A 277 -2.48 -16.17 26.83
CA GLY A 277 -3.61 -16.90 26.24
C GLY A 277 -4.92 -16.12 26.36
N ALA A 278 -5.18 -15.48 27.51
CA ALA A 278 -6.39 -14.67 27.72
C ALA A 278 -6.43 -13.45 26.78
N PHE A 279 -5.28 -12.83 26.50
CA PHE A 279 -5.15 -11.75 25.53
C PHE A 279 -5.55 -12.21 24.12
N PHE A 280 -5.04 -13.37 23.67
CA PHE A 280 -5.38 -13.90 22.35
C PHE A 280 -6.84 -14.34 22.23
N VAL A 281 -7.43 -14.91 23.27
CA VAL A 281 -8.86 -15.24 23.29
C VAL A 281 -9.70 -13.97 23.16
N ASN A 282 -9.40 -12.92 23.93
CA ASN A 282 -10.09 -11.63 23.83
C ASN A 282 -9.89 -10.99 22.46
N TYR A 283 -8.70 -11.10 21.87
CA TYR A 283 -8.42 -10.64 20.51
C TYR A 283 -9.27 -11.39 19.48
N VAL A 284 -9.35 -12.72 19.55
CA VAL A 284 -10.15 -13.54 18.63
C VAL A 284 -11.64 -13.17 18.75
N ILE A 285 -12.18 -13.08 19.97
CA ILE A 285 -13.57 -12.67 20.23
C ILE A 285 -13.82 -11.28 19.64
N THR A 286 -12.98 -10.30 19.97
CA THR A 286 -13.11 -8.92 19.48
C THR A 286 -13.04 -8.85 17.96
N SER A 287 -12.09 -9.58 17.35
CA SER A 287 -11.92 -9.62 15.89
C SER A 287 -13.08 -10.31 15.18
N ALA A 288 -13.64 -11.38 15.76
CA ALA A 288 -14.77 -12.09 15.19
C ALA A 288 -16.04 -11.22 15.24
N PHE A 289 -16.35 -10.60 16.38
CA PHE A 289 -17.56 -9.78 16.50
C PHE A 289 -17.41 -8.43 15.78
N ILE A 290 -16.38 -7.64 16.09
CA ILE A 290 -16.21 -6.30 15.50
C ILE A 290 -15.80 -6.41 14.03
N GLY A 291 -14.93 -7.35 13.67
CA GLY A 291 -14.52 -7.58 12.28
C GLY A 291 -15.69 -7.95 11.39
N THR A 292 -16.49 -8.95 11.79
CA THR A 292 -17.68 -9.36 11.03
C THR A 292 -18.70 -8.23 10.94
N ALA A 293 -18.93 -7.47 12.02
CA ALA A 293 -19.82 -6.32 11.99
C ALA A 293 -19.34 -5.22 11.01
N MET A 294 -18.04 -4.94 10.95
CA MET A 294 -17.46 -3.97 10.01
C MET A 294 -17.57 -4.44 8.55
N GLU A 295 -17.38 -5.73 8.28
CA GLU A 295 -17.56 -6.30 6.94
C GLU A 295 -19.00 -6.21 6.48
N LEU A 296 -19.96 -6.54 7.36
CA LEU A 296 -21.38 -6.46 7.06
C LEU A 296 -21.81 -5.02 6.71
N LEU A 297 -21.32 -4.05 7.48
CA LEU A 297 -21.56 -2.62 7.28
C LEU A 297 -20.72 -2.02 6.14
N ARG A 298 -19.74 -2.76 5.61
CA ARG A 298 -18.75 -2.27 4.62
C ARG A 298 -18.13 -0.93 5.01
N VAL A 299 -17.85 -0.74 6.30
CA VAL A 299 -17.38 0.54 6.87
C VAL A 299 -16.16 1.11 6.13
N PRO A 300 -15.12 0.32 5.78
CA PRO A 300 -13.96 0.85 5.05
C PRO A 300 -14.32 1.37 3.65
N GLY A 301 -15.20 0.68 2.94
CA GLY A 301 -15.70 1.10 1.63
C GLY A 301 -16.50 2.40 1.72
N LEU A 302 -17.35 2.51 2.74
CA LEU A 302 -18.16 3.69 3.01
C LEU A 302 -17.28 4.90 3.40
N LEU A 303 -16.27 4.69 4.25
CA LEU A 303 -15.29 5.72 4.63
C LEU A 303 -14.53 6.25 3.41
N LEU A 304 -13.99 5.35 2.58
CA LEU A 304 -13.28 5.75 1.35
C LEU A 304 -14.22 6.50 0.39
N TYR A 305 -15.46 6.06 0.27
CA TYR A 305 -16.47 6.74 -0.54
C TYR A 305 -16.78 8.14 0.02
N ALA A 306 -16.99 8.27 1.32
CA ALA A 306 -17.23 9.54 2.00
C ALA A 306 -16.04 10.49 1.84
N LEU A 307 -14.81 10.02 2.09
CA LEU A 307 -13.57 10.80 1.89
C LEU A 307 -13.42 11.26 0.43
N ARG A 308 -13.66 10.39 -0.55
CA ARG A 308 -13.65 10.76 -1.97
C ARG A 308 -14.71 11.80 -2.31
N LEU A 309 -15.90 11.71 -1.70
CA LEU A 309 -16.98 12.67 -1.90
C LEU A 309 -16.65 14.03 -1.26
N CYS A 310 -15.99 14.03 -0.10
CA CYS A 310 -15.48 15.23 0.57
C CYS A 310 -14.38 15.92 -0.26
N TRP A 311 -13.46 15.16 -0.86
CA TRP A 311 -12.38 15.68 -1.71
C TRP A 311 -12.79 16.04 -3.15
N ALA A 312 -13.96 15.62 -3.61
CA ALA A 312 -14.44 15.92 -4.96
C ALA A 312 -14.69 17.43 -5.13
N ARG A 313 -14.10 18.03 -6.17
CA ARG A 313 -14.10 19.49 -6.39
C ARG A 313 -15.36 19.97 -7.07
N SER A 314 -15.92 19.17 -7.97
CA SER A 314 -17.02 19.57 -8.84
C SER A 314 -18.19 18.58 -8.85
N LYS A 315 -19.37 19.03 -9.29
CA LYS A 315 -20.56 18.19 -9.46
C LYS A 315 -20.29 17.02 -10.44
N ALA A 316 -19.48 17.27 -11.48
CA ALA A 316 -19.04 16.23 -12.41
C ALA A 316 -18.16 15.16 -11.73
N GLU A 317 -17.19 15.58 -10.89
CA GLU A 317 -16.35 14.64 -10.15
C GLU A 317 -17.15 13.80 -9.16
N ARG A 318 -18.14 14.40 -8.49
CA ARG A 318 -19.04 13.66 -7.58
C ARG A 318 -19.89 12.63 -8.33
N LYS A 319 -20.41 12.97 -9.51
CA LYS A 319 -21.12 12.00 -10.34
C LYS A 319 -20.21 10.82 -10.70
N ASN A 320 -18.94 11.08 -11.01
CA ASN A 320 -17.96 10.02 -11.27
C ASN A 320 -17.60 9.17 -10.02
N VAL A 321 -17.86 9.67 -8.80
CA VAL A 321 -17.66 8.90 -7.55
C VAL A 321 -18.91 8.09 -7.18
N LYS A 322 -20.10 8.60 -7.53
CA LYS A 322 -21.41 7.94 -7.31
C LYS A 322 -21.70 6.79 -8.29
N GLN A 323 -21.03 6.80 -9.46
CA GLN A 323 -21.12 5.78 -10.51
C GLN A 323 -20.00 4.76 -10.35
#